data_AF-A0AB73AB23-F1
#
_entry.id   AF-A0AB73AB23-F1
#
_cell.length_a   1.000
_cell.length_b   1.000
_cell.length_c   1.000
_cell.angle_alpha   90.00
_cell.angle_beta   90.00
_cell.angle_gamma   90.00
#
_symmetry.space_group_name_H-M   'P 1'
#
loop_
_entity.id
_entity.type
_entity.pdbx_description
1 polymer ?
#
loop_
_entity_poly.entity_id
_entity_poly.type
_entity_poly.pdbx_seq_one_letter_code
_entity_poly.pdbx_strand_id
1 'polypeptide(L)'
;MKLEVTKEAQEVLKNKLEADDQLLLDIENGDGPFAESQVSCQLDTAFRLIIVKKDTQTDLSLYSVVADTPVGPIKIKDSAILYMDDPSTLALEPTYNSLQLKGPSGLKKGNLQVVRKG
;
A
#
# COMPACT_ATOMS: atom_id res chain seq x y z
N MET A 1 12.72 0.36 -6.49
CA MET A 1 12.33 -0.53 -5.38
C MET A 1 11.61 -1.74 -5.94
N LYS A 2 11.91 -2.95 -5.44
CA LYS A 2 11.16 -4.16 -5.79
C LYS A 2 10.06 -4.44 -4.76
N LEU A 3 8.82 -4.63 -5.23
CA LEU A 3 7.68 -5.04 -4.42
C LEU A 3 7.10 -6.34 -4.96
N GLU A 4 7.22 -7.41 -4.19
CA GLU A 4 6.65 -8.71 -4.52
C GLU A 4 5.24 -8.85 -3.95
N VAL A 5 4.37 -9.60 -4.62
CA VAL A 5 2.99 -9.86 -4.16
C VAL A 5 2.73 -11.36 -4.22
N THR A 6 2.51 -12.00 -3.07
CA THR A 6 2.24 -13.45 -3.03
C THR A 6 0.91 -13.77 -3.73
N LYS A 7 0.72 -15.02 -4.19
CA LYS A 7 -0.49 -15.40 -4.93
C LYS A 7 -1.77 -15.12 -4.14
N GLU A 8 -1.76 -15.40 -2.85
CA GLU A 8 -2.88 -15.19 -1.94
C GLU A 8 -3.19 -13.69 -1.78
N ALA A 9 -2.15 -12.85 -1.66
CA ALA A 9 -2.31 -11.41 -1.64
C ALA A 9 -2.84 -10.87 -2.98
N GLN A 10 -2.40 -11.45 -4.11
CA GLN A 10 -2.93 -11.08 -5.43
C GLN A 10 -4.42 -11.37 -5.53
N GLU A 11 -4.90 -12.51 -5.02
CA GLU A 11 -6.33 -12.87 -5.00
C GLU A 11 -7.14 -11.87 -4.16
N VAL A 12 -6.66 -11.53 -2.96
CA VAL A 12 -7.32 -10.52 -2.10
C VAL A 12 -7.41 -9.17 -2.78
N LEU A 13 -6.33 -8.71 -3.44
CA LEU A 13 -6.31 -7.42 -4.13
C LEU A 13 -7.21 -7.43 -5.38
N LYS A 14 -7.15 -8.49 -6.19
CA LYS A 14 -8.02 -8.65 -7.38
C LYS A 14 -9.50 -8.62 -7.04
N ASN A 15 -9.89 -9.18 -5.90
CA ASN A 15 -11.29 -9.15 -5.43
C ASN A 15 -11.75 -7.75 -4.96
N LYS A 16 -10.83 -6.80 -4.73
CA LYS A 16 -11.14 -5.43 -4.29
C LYS A 16 -11.04 -4.40 -5.40
N LEU A 17 -10.31 -4.71 -6.47
CA LEU A 17 -10.03 -3.80 -7.58
C LEU A 17 -11.07 -3.91 -8.69
N GLU A 18 -11.46 -2.75 -9.21
CA GLU A 18 -12.21 -2.57 -10.44
C GLU A 18 -11.26 -2.26 -11.60
N ALA A 19 -11.74 -2.38 -12.85
CA ALA A 19 -10.89 -2.22 -14.04
C ALA A 19 -10.27 -0.82 -14.19
N ASP A 20 -10.94 0.20 -13.67
CA ASP A 20 -10.57 1.62 -13.70
C ASP A 20 -9.86 2.07 -12.41
N ASP A 21 -9.49 1.15 -11.52
CA ASP A 21 -8.75 1.46 -10.30
C ASP A 21 -7.23 1.41 -10.49
N GLN A 22 -6.51 2.15 -9.65
CA GLN A 22 -5.07 2.04 -9.43
C GLN A 22 -4.76 1.92 -7.93
N LEU A 23 -3.65 1.24 -7.60
CA LEU A 23 -3.19 1.04 -6.23
C LEU A 23 -2.06 1.99 -5.89
N LEU A 24 -2.18 2.58 -4.70
CA LEU A 24 -1.13 3.34 -4.05
C LEU A 24 -0.68 2.61 -2.77
N LEU A 25 0.62 2.55 -2.52
CA LEU A 25 1.19 2.20 -1.22
C LEU A 25 1.55 3.50 -0.51
N ASP A 26 0.86 3.75 0.60
CA ASP A 26 0.93 4.99 1.36
C ASP A 26 1.53 4.76 2.74
N ILE A 27 2.12 5.81 3.29
CA ILE A 27 2.46 5.92 4.71
C ILE A 27 1.78 7.18 5.25
N GLU A 28 0.95 7.02 6.29
CA GLU A 28 0.33 8.14 6.96
C GLU A 28 1.36 8.83 7.87
N ASN A 29 1.82 9.98 7.41
CA ASN A 29 2.83 10.82 8.05
C ASN A 29 2.38 12.28 8.13
N GLY A 30 1.08 12.55 7.90
CA GLY A 30 0.50 13.89 7.93
C GLY A 30 0.70 14.73 6.67
N ASP A 31 1.31 14.17 5.61
CA ASP A 31 1.48 14.84 4.33
C ASP A 31 0.69 14.17 3.20
N GLY A 32 0.45 14.95 2.13
CA GLY A 32 -0.22 14.49 0.93
C GLY A 32 -1.74 14.56 0.96
N PRO A 33 -2.38 14.24 -0.17
CA PRO A 33 -3.81 14.47 -0.38
C PRO A 33 -4.72 13.53 0.42
N PHE A 34 -4.18 12.43 0.94
CA PHE A 34 -4.91 11.44 1.72
C PHE A 34 -4.59 11.49 3.22
N ALA A 35 -3.82 12.50 3.67
CA ALA A 35 -3.50 12.68 5.07
C ALA A 35 -4.78 12.74 5.92
N GLU A 36 -4.89 11.86 6.91
CA GLU A 36 -5.99 11.88 7.87
C GLU A 36 -5.69 12.87 8.99
N SER A 37 -6.62 13.80 9.24
CA SER A 37 -6.47 14.85 10.27
C SER A 37 -6.46 14.28 11.70
N GLN A 38 -6.94 13.06 11.87
CA GLN A 38 -6.78 12.29 13.09
C GLN A 38 -5.54 11.42 12.92
N VAL A 39 -4.39 11.95 13.38
CA VAL A 39 -3.22 11.10 13.68
C VAL A 39 -3.73 10.06 14.67
N SER A 40 -4.09 8.88 14.20
CA SER A 40 -4.47 7.81 15.10
C SER A 40 -3.26 7.59 16.00
N CYS A 41 -3.45 7.57 17.32
CA CYS A 41 -2.43 7.21 18.30
C CYS A 41 -1.99 5.73 18.17
N GLN A 42 -1.93 5.21 16.94
CA GLN A 42 -1.37 3.91 16.63
C GLN A 42 0.15 4.09 16.62
N LEU A 43 0.79 3.39 17.56
CA LEU A 43 2.25 3.28 17.70
C LEU A 43 2.89 2.44 16.58
N ASP A 44 2.12 1.98 15.59
CA ASP A 44 2.64 1.18 14.47
C ASP A 44 2.93 2.06 13.24
N THR A 45 3.80 1.59 12.36
CA THR A 45 4.05 2.25 11.08
C THR A 45 2.77 2.27 10.27
N ALA A 46 2.27 3.46 9.94
CA ALA A 46 0.94 3.67 9.39
C ALA A 46 0.85 3.42 7.88
N PHE A 47 1.43 2.31 7.42
CA PHE A 47 1.28 1.85 6.05
C PHE A 47 -0.17 1.46 5.76
N ARG A 48 -0.62 1.79 4.55
CA ARG A 48 -1.91 1.37 3.99
C ARG A 48 -1.82 1.26 2.47
N LEU A 49 -2.71 0.46 1.91
CA LEU A 49 -2.99 0.47 0.48
C LEU A 49 -4.21 1.36 0.23
N ILE A 50 -4.09 2.26 -0.75
CA ILE A 50 -5.19 3.13 -1.17
C ILE A 50 -5.56 2.75 -2.60
N ILE A 51 -6.85 2.52 -2.82
CA ILE A 51 -7.46 2.35 -4.14
C ILE A 51 -8.06 3.70 -4.55
N VAL A 52 -7.65 4.21 -5.70
CA VAL A 52 -8.22 5.41 -6.34
C VAL A 52 -8.53 5.11 -7.80
N LYS A 53 -9.39 5.93 -8.42
CA LYS A 53 -9.64 5.83 -9.86
C LYS A 53 -8.42 6.26 -10.68
N LYS A 54 -8.24 5.68 -11.87
CA LYS A 54 -7.17 6.01 -12.81
C LYS A 54 -7.22 7.45 -13.29
N ASP A 55 -8.41 8.02 -13.41
CA ASP A 55 -8.71 9.39 -13.86
C ASP A 55 -8.90 10.39 -12.71
N THR A 56 -8.50 10.02 -11.48
CA THR A 56 -8.59 10.90 -10.32
C THR A 56 -7.90 12.24 -10.58
N GLN A 57 -8.54 13.32 -10.15
CA GLN A 57 -7.98 14.67 -10.19
C GLN A 57 -7.08 14.98 -8.98
N THR A 58 -6.96 14.03 -8.05
CA THR A 58 -6.10 14.16 -6.88
C THR A 58 -4.64 14.25 -7.30
N ASP A 59 -3.88 15.20 -6.73
CA ASP A 59 -2.45 15.29 -6.98
C ASP A 59 -1.70 14.10 -6.38
N LEU A 60 -1.25 13.18 -7.23
CA LEU A 60 -0.49 12.00 -6.84
C LEU A 60 1.04 12.19 -6.96
N SER A 61 1.53 13.43 -7.04
CA SER A 61 2.97 13.75 -7.21
C SER A 61 3.88 13.13 -6.15
N LEU A 62 3.38 12.94 -4.92
CA LEU A 62 4.11 12.27 -3.84
C LEU A 62 4.25 10.75 -4.03
N TYR A 63 3.43 10.13 -4.87
CA TYR A 63 3.46 8.70 -5.21
C TYR A 63 4.32 8.46 -6.45
N SER A 64 5.56 8.94 -6.42
CA SER A 64 6.47 9.01 -7.56
C SER A 64 7.23 7.70 -7.83
N VAL A 65 7.34 6.82 -6.84
CA VAL A 65 8.04 5.53 -7.00
C VAL A 65 7.05 4.50 -7.54
N VAL A 66 7.42 3.77 -8.59
CA VAL A 66 6.53 2.75 -9.18
C VAL A 66 7.16 1.37 -9.02
N ALA A 67 6.38 0.42 -8.53
CA ALA A 67 6.73 -1.00 -8.56
C ALA A 67 5.80 -1.75 -9.52
N ASP A 68 6.38 -2.41 -10.51
CA ASP A 68 5.64 -3.29 -11.42
C ASP A 68 5.34 -4.62 -10.73
N THR A 69 4.05 -4.95 -10.61
CA THR A 69 3.60 -6.17 -9.91
C THR A 69 2.59 -6.96 -10.73
N PRO A 70 2.34 -8.25 -10.38
CA PRO A 70 1.32 -9.07 -11.04
C PRO A 70 -0.13 -8.57 -10.92
N VAL A 71 -0.41 -7.61 -10.03
CA VAL A 71 -1.74 -6.96 -9.89
C VAL A 71 -1.79 -5.59 -10.60
N GLY A 72 -0.78 -5.28 -11.41
CA GLY A 72 -0.59 -3.98 -12.03
C GLY A 72 0.46 -3.14 -11.28
N PRO A 73 0.78 -1.94 -11.80
CA PRO A 73 1.72 -1.05 -11.13
C PRO A 73 1.14 -0.56 -9.80
N ILE A 74 1.96 -0.61 -8.75
CA ILE A 74 1.66 0.01 -7.46
C ILE A 74 2.52 1.26 -7.35
N LYS A 75 1.88 2.43 -7.20
CA LYS A 75 2.59 3.69 -6.97
C LYS A 75 2.85 3.84 -5.48
N ILE A 76 4.08 4.08 -5.09
CA ILE A 76 4.55 4.12 -3.72
C ILE A 76 4.88 5.57 -3.39
N LYS A 77 4.39 6.03 -2.24
CA LYS A 77 4.76 7.33 -1.70
C LYS A 77 6.26 7.38 -1.44
N ASP A 78 6.95 8.40 -1.94
CA ASP A 78 8.42 8.47 -1.85
C ASP A 78 8.92 8.39 -0.40
N SER A 79 8.22 9.06 0.53
CA SER A 79 8.55 9.02 1.97
C SER A 79 8.39 7.64 2.61
N ALA A 80 7.63 6.73 1.99
CA ALA A 80 7.44 5.37 2.49
C ALA A 80 8.69 4.50 2.30
N ILE A 81 9.54 4.83 1.33
CA ILE A 81 10.76 4.06 0.99
C ILE A 81 11.71 3.95 2.17
N LEU A 82 11.80 5.00 3.00
CA LEU A 82 12.64 5.03 4.20
C LEU A 82 12.32 3.90 5.20
N TYR A 83 11.09 3.39 5.18
CA TYR A 83 10.59 2.40 6.13
C TYR A 83 10.39 1.01 5.49
N MET A 84 10.63 0.88 4.19
CA MET A 84 10.52 -0.36 3.43
C MET A 84 11.88 -1.04 3.29
N ASP A 85 11.86 -2.36 3.08
CA ASP A 85 13.05 -3.07 2.63
C ASP A 85 13.04 -3.21 1.10
N ASP A 86 14.19 -3.46 0.49
CA ASP A 86 14.29 -3.83 -0.93
C ASP A 86 14.93 -5.23 -1.07
N PRO A 87 14.17 -6.28 -1.45
CA PRO A 87 12.75 -6.25 -1.78
C PRO A 87 11.83 -6.19 -0.55
N SER A 88 10.64 -5.62 -0.74
CA SER A 88 9.49 -5.79 0.16
C SER A 88 8.48 -6.77 -0.44
N THR A 89 7.65 -7.38 0.40
CA THR A 89 6.62 -8.35 0.00
C THR A 89 5.27 -8.00 0.62
N LEU A 90 4.24 -7.90 -0.22
CA LEU A 90 2.84 -7.98 0.17
C LEU A 90 2.42 -9.44 0.27
N ALA A 91 1.97 -9.86 1.45
CA ALA A 91 1.57 -11.23 1.73
C ALA A 91 0.24 -11.27 2.49
N LEU A 92 -0.43 -12.42 2.47
CA LEU A 92 -1.59 -12.69 3.32
C LEU A 92 -1.12 -13.34 4.62
N GLU A 93 -1.60 -12.84 5.75
CA GLU A 93 -1.50 -13.52 7.04
C GLU A 93 -2.59 -14.60 7.12
N PRO A 94 -2.24 -15.88 7.30
CA PRO A 94 -3.21 -16.98 7.20
C PRO A 94 -4.19 -17.06 8.38
N THR A 95 -3.83 -16.57 9.57
CA THR A 95 -4.66 -16.68 10.78
C THR A 95 -5.87 -15.75 10.73
N TYR A 96 -5.65 -14.50 10.30
CA TYR A 96 -6.63 -13.42 10.31
C TYR A 96 -7.07 -13.01 8.91
N ASN A 97 -6.54 -13.65 7.86
CA ASN A 97 -6.79 -13.30 6.45
C ASN A 97 -6.59 -11.80 6.18
N SER A 98 -5.56 -11.23 6.78
CA SER A 98 -5.24 -9.81 6.65
C SER A 98 -3.97 -9.63 5.82
N LEU A 99 -3.93 -8.60 4.98
CA LEU A 99 -2.72 -8.29 4.24
C LEU A 99 -1.61 -7.83 5.19
N GLN A 100 -0.37 -8.04 4.77
CA GLN A 100 0.82 -7.61 5.48
C GLN A 100 1.83 -7.02 4.51
N LEU A 101 2.63 -6.09 5.00
CA LEU A 101 3.88 -5.67 4.38
C LEU A 101 5.05 -6.21 5.20
N LYS A 102 5.97 -6.94 4.57
CA LYS A 102 7.17 -7.49 5.21
C LYS A 102 8.39 -7.36 4.30
N GLY A 103 9.57 -7.51 4.87
CA GLY A 103 10.83 -7.60 4.14
C GLY A 103 11.87 -8.44 4.90
N PRO A 104 13.12 -8.52 4.40
CA PRO A 104 14.21 -9.24 5.06
C PRO A 104 14.46 -8.87 6.52
N SER A 105 14.17 -7.63 6.93
CA SER A 105 14.30 -7.18 8.33
C SER A 105 13.10 -7.53 9.21
N GLY A 106 12.06 -8.15 8.65
CA GLY A 106 10.87 -8.60 9.37
C GLY A 106 9.58 -7.92 8.91
N LEU A 107 8.59 -7.92 9.81
CA LEU A 107 7.27 -7.34 9.54
C LEU A 107 7.35 -5.81 9.56
N LYS A 108 6.90 -5.16 8.48
CA LYS A 108 6.75 -3.70 8.41
C LYS A 108 5.37 -3.26 8.86
N LYS A 109 4.32 -3.95 8.38
CA LYS A 109 2.94 -3.69 8.80
C LYS A 109 2.14 -4.97 8.78
N GLY A 110 1.62 -5.36 9.94
CA GLY A 110 0.53 -6.33 10.04
C GLY A 110 -0.82 -5.65 9.79
N ASN A 111 -1.82 -6.43 9.39
CA ASN A 111 -3.17 -5.93 9.14
C ASN A 111 -3.20 -4.67 8.25
N LEU A 112 -2.44 -4.72 7.15
CA LEU A 112 -2.31 -3.67 6.16
C LEU A 112 -3.69 -3.37 5.56
N GLN A 113 -4.22 -2.19 5.90
CA GLN A 113 -5.56 -1.78 5.47
C GLN A 113 -5.57 -1.51 3.97
N VAL A 114 -6.68 -1.88 3.32
CA VAL A 114 -6.98 -1.48 1.94
C VAL A 114 -8.18 -0.56 2.00
N VAL A 115 -7.97 0.71 1.68
CA VAL A 115 -9.02 1.75 1.71
C VAL A 115 -9.30 2.25 0.30
N ARG A 116 -10.55 2.59 0.00
CA ARG A 116 -10.94 3.23 -1.25
C ARG A 116 -11.13 4.73 -1.01
N LYS A 117 -10.50 5.56 -1.84
CA LYS A 117 -10.64 7.03 -1.83
C LYS A 117 -11.15 7.46 -3.21
N GLY A 118 -12.28 8.16 -3.22
CA GLY A 118 -12.97 8.66 -4.42
C GLY A 118 -12.60 10.10 -4.69
#